data_AF-A0A2U2CQD5-F1
#
_entry.id   AF-A0A2U2CQD5-F1
#
_cell.length_a   1.000
_cell.length_b   1.000
_cell.length_c   1.000
_cell.angle_alpha   90.00
_cell.angle_beta   90.00
_cell.angle_gamma   90.00
#
_symmetry.space_group_name_H-M   'P 1'
#
loop_
_entity.id
_entity.type
_entity.pdbx_description
1 polymer ?
#
loop_
_entity_poly.entity_id
_entity_poly.type
_entity_poly.pdbx_seq_one_letter_code
_entity_poly.pdbx_strand_id
1 'polypeptide(L)'
;MATEFSLDLRAARRKAGFVQSDIAHLLASHQSAVSDLEQGRRRPTLAEIVKLSLIYGRSFESLFAMIMAEAKRDLRKRAKTLPKNVRSYVGTFNRTSSIERLRDRLAEGDGTEEYGG
;
A
#
# COMPACT_ATOMS: atom_id res chain seq x y z
N MET A 1 8.38 -14.15 6.00
CA MET A 1 9.34 -14.00 4.87
C MET A 1 9.63 -12.52 4.74
N ALA A 2 10.90 -12.14 4.52
CA ALA A 2 11.24 -10.75 4.29
C ALA A 2 10.61 -10.27 2.97
N THR A 3 9.92 -9.12 3.03
CA THR A 3 9.43 -8.38 1.88
C THR A 3 10.50 -7.38 1.42
N GLU A 4 10.43 -6.95 0.17
CA GLU A 4 11.28 -5.85 -0.35
C GLU A 4 11.22 -4.62 0.57
N PHE A 5 10.02 -4.21 0.98
CA PHE A 5 9.82 -3.13 1.96
C PHE A 5 10.57 -3.38 3.28
N SER A 6 10.48 -4.58 3.85
CA SER A 6 11.12 -4.85 5.15
C SER A 6 12.66 -4.82 5.07
N LEU A 7 13.24 -5.21 3.93
CA LEU A 7 14.67 -5.12 3.68
C LEU A 7 15.10 -3.66 3.49
N ASP A 8 14.33 -2.91 2.70
CA ASP A 8 14.56 -1.50 2.43
C ASP A 8 14.44 -0.64 3.71
N LEU A 9 13.46 -0.93 4.56
CA LEU A 9 13.29 -0.31 5.87
C LEU A 9 14.53 -0.52 6.75
N ARG A 10 15.01 -1.76 6.83
CA ARG A 10 16.21 -2.12 7.61
C ARG A 10 17.47 -1.44 7.06
N ALA A 11 17.58 -1.34 5.73
CA ALA A 11 18.69 -0.66 5.07
C ALA A 11 18.66 0.85 5.34
N ALA A 12 17.49 1.49 5.20
CA ALA A 12 17.28 2.91 5.49
C ALA A 12 17.64 3.24 6.94
N ARG A 13 17.18 2.43 7.90
CA ARG A 13 17.53 2.61 9.33
C ARG A 13 19.03 2.60 9.55
N ARG A 14 19.72 1.58 9.02
CA ARG A 14 21.18 1.44 9.17
C ARG A 14 21.94 2.58 8.52
N LYS A 15 21.51 3.00 7.32
CA LYS A 15 22.11 4.14 6.61
C LYS A 15 21.97 5.44 7.40
N ALA A 16 20.86 5.62 8.10
CA ALA A 16 20.61 6.77 8.97
C ALA A 16 21.32 6.69 10.34
N GLY A 17 21.98 5.57 10.67
CA GLY A 17 22.71 5.38 11.93
C GLY A 17 21.83 5.05 13.15
N PHE A 18 20.54 4.79 12.96
CA PHE A 18 19.62 4.48 14.07
C PHE A 18 19.66 3.00 14.47
N VAL A 19 19.45 2.73 15.76
CA VAL A 19 19.10 1.38 16.25
C VAL A 19 17.59 1.19 16.28
N GLN A 20 17.11 -0.05 16.41
CA GLN A 20 15.66 -0.33 16.38
C GLN A 20 14.91 0.35 17.55
N SER A 21 15.56 0.55 18.70
CA SER A 21 14.97 1.26 19.84
C SER A 21 14.73 2.74 19.56
N ASP A 22 15.58 3.40 18.75
CA ASP A 22 15.37 4.80 18.36
C ASP A 22 14.10 4.92 17.53
N ILE A 23 13.95 4.04 16.54
CA ILE A 23 12.76 4.00 15.68
C ILE A 23 11.52 3.67 16.50
N ALA A 24 11.63 2.75 17.46
CA ALA A 24 10.52 2.41 18.35
C ALA A 24 10.07 3.63 19.15
N HIS A 25 11.02 4.39 19.72
CA HIS A 25 10.73 5.62 20.43
C HIS A 25 10.05 6.66 19.52
N LEU A 26 10.58 6.91 18.31
CA LEU A 26 10.02 7.86 17.35
C LEU A 26 8.62 7.45 16.84
N LEU A 27 8.34 6.15 16.79
CA LEU A 27 7.02 5.63 16.43
C LEU A 27 6.04 5.59 17.63
N ALA A 28 6.50 5.88 18.85
CA ALA A 28 5.77 5.64 20.09
C ALA A 28 5.31 4.17 20.23
N SER A 29 6.26 3.24 20.05
CA SER A 29 6.02 1.80 20.00
C SER A 29 7.13 1.02 20.72
N HIS A 30 7.02 -0.31 20.71
CA HIS A 30 8.03 -1.21 21.27
C HIS A 30 9.06 -1.63 20.21
N GLN A 31 10.30 -1.92 20.64
CA GLN A 31 11.37 -2.37 19.74
C GLN A 31 11.01 -3.70 19.03
N SER A 32 10.24 -4.57 19.67
CA SER A 32 9.68 -5.78 19.03
C SER A 32 8.81 -5.47 17.82
N ALA A 33 8.01 -4.40 17.87
CA ALA A 33 7.16 -3.99 16.76
C ALA A 33 7.98 -3.49 15.56
N VAL A 34 9.13 -2.85 15.79
CA VAL A 34 10.08 -2.47 14.72
C VAL A 34 10.78 -3.71 14.15
N SER A 35 11.18 -4.64 15.02
CA SER A 35 11.75 -5.92 14.60
C SER A 35 10.79 -6.69 13.68
N ASP A 36 9.50 -6.72 14.01
CA ASP A 36 8.48 -7.40 13.20
C ASP A 36 8.25 -6.72 11.84
N LEU A 37 8.36 -5.39 11.77
CA LEU A 37 8.35 -4.66 10.49
C LEU A 37 9.56 -5.04 9.63
N GLU A 38 10.76 -5.01 10.20
CA GLU A 38 12.02 -5.31 9.48
C GLU A 38 12.15 -6.78 9.06
N GLN A 39 11.39 -7.68 9.69
CA GLN A 39 11.32 -9.09 9.32
C GLN A 39 10.15 -9.42 8.40
N GLY A 40 9.30 -8.43 8.09
CA GLY A 40 8.09 -8.61 7.27
C GLY A 40 7.03 -9.49 7.95
N ARG A 41 7.09 -9.65 9.28
CA ARG A 41 6.06 -10.38 10.06
C ARG A 41 4.81 -9.53 10.28
N ARG A 42 4.99 -8.21 10.28
CA ARG A 42 3.90 -7.24 10.44
C ARG A 42 3.95 -6.22 9.31
N ARG A 43 2.78 -5.80 8.84
CA ARG A 43 2.67 -4.65 7.94
C ARG A 43 2.58 -3.35 8.74
N PRO A 44 3.24 -2.27 8.29
CA PRO A 44 3.07 -0.96 8.90
C PRO A 44 1.68 -0.41 8.60
N THR A 45 1.17 0.41 9.51
CA THR A 45 0.01 1.27 9.29
C THR A 45 0.38 2.47 8.40
N LEU A 46 -0.61 3.16 7.82
CA LEU A 46 -0.36 4.38 7.05
C LEU A 46 0.39 5.44 7.88
N ALA A 47 0.02 5.61 9.15
CA ALA A 47 0.68 6.55 10.04
C ALA A 47 2.16 6.18 10.28
N GLU A 48 2.46 4.89 10.46
CA GLU A 48 3.85 4.43 10.57
C GLU A 48 4.62 4.65 9.27
N ILE A 49 4.03 4.41 8.10
CA ILE A 49 4.67 4.66 6.80
C ILE A 49 5.04 6.14 6.68
N VAL A 50 4.11 7.05 6.96
CA VAL A 50 4.36 8.50 6.90
C VAL A 50 5.46 8.90 7.87
N LYS A 51 5.44 8.42 9.11
CA LYS A 51 6.50 8.69 10.09
C LYS A 51 7.85 8.18 9.63
N LEU A 52 7.92 6.93 9.15
CA LEU A 52 9.16 6.35 8.64
C LEU A 52 9.69 7.13 7.42
N SER A 53 8.80 7.61 6.55
CA SER A 53 9.17 8.48 5.43
C SER A 53 9.77 9.80 5.86
N LEU A 54 9.22 10.42 6.92
CA LEU A 54 9.77 11.64 7.51
C LEU A 54 11.12 11.37 8.20
N ILE A 55 11.25 10.27 8.95
CA ILE A 55 12.49 9.90 9.65
C ILE A 55 13.65 9.69 8.68
N TYR A 56 13.39 9.04 7.53
CA TYR A 56 14.44 8.70 6.57
C TYR A 56 14.52 9.65 5.36
N GLY A 57 13.64 10.66 5.28
CA GLY A 57 13.60 11.61 4.18
C GLY A 57 13.32 10.98 2.81
N ARG A 58 12.53 9.90 2.75
CA ARG A 58 12.22 9.17 1.51
C ARG A 58 10.85 8.51 1.53
N SER A 59 10.25 8.29 0.35
CA SER A 59 9.06 7.45 0.21
C SER A 59 9.42 5.96 0.18
N PHE A 60 8.41 5.12 0.48
CA PHE A 60 8.49 3.66 0.38
C PHE A 60 7.60 3.16 -0.76
N GLU A 61 8.00 3.46 -2.01
CA GLU A 61 7.19 3.18 -3.21
C GLU A 61 6.84 1.69 -3.37
N SER A 62 7.78 0.77 -3.09
CA SER A 62 7.52 -0.68 -3.21
C SER A 62 6.40 -1.16 -2.27
N LEU A 63 6.29 -0.58 -1.08
CA LEU A 63 5.20 -0.87 -0.16
C LEU A 63 3.87 -0.33 -0.70
N PHE A 64 3.88 0.91 -1.21
CA PHE A 64 2.69 1.52 -1.79
C PHE A 64 2.19 0.72 -3.00
N ALA A 65 3.08 0.34 -3.90
CA ALA A 65 2.79 -0.51 -5.06
C ALA A 65 2.18 -1.85 -4.65
N MET A 66 2.73 -2.51 -3.62
CA MET A 66 2.19 -3.77 -3.09
C MET A 66 0.76 -3.61 -2.53
N ILE A 67 0.53 -2.58 -1.72
CA ILE A 67 -0.79 -2.27 -1.14
C ILE A 67 -1.80 -1.97 -2.26
N MET A 68 -1.39 -1.16 -3.24
CA MET A 68 -2.22 -0.82 -4.40
C MET A 68 -2.58 -2.04 -5.24
N ALA A 69 -1.63 -2.95 -5.49
CA ALA A 69 -1.88 -4.18 -6.24
C ALA A 69 -2.86 -5.10 -5.49
N GLU A 70 -2.77 -5.20 -4.18
CA GLU A 70 -3.74 -5.95 -3.36
C GLU A 70 -5.13 -5.32 -3.40
N ALA A 71 -5.22 -4.00 -3.19
CA ALA A 71 -6.47 -3.26 -3.26
C ALA A 71 -7.14 -3.37 -4.64
N LYS A 72 -6.36 -3.24 -5.73
CA LYS A 72 -6.84 -3.45 -7.11
C LYS A 72 -7.40 -4.86 -7.28
N ARG A 73 -6.70 -5.90 -6.82
CA ARG A 73 -7.18 -7.29 -6.91
C ARG A 73 -8.47 -7.51 -6.14
N ASP A 74 -8.61 -6.98 -4.93
CA ASP A 74 -9.85 -7.09 -4.15
C ASP A 74 -11.00 -6.33 -4.82
N LEU A 75 -10.77 -5.09 -5.24
CA LEU A 75 -11.77 -4.28 -5.94
C LEU A 75 -12.20 -4.92 -7.27
N ARG A 76 -11.29 -5.52 -8.05
CA ARG A 76 -11.64 -6.29 -9.26
C ARG A 76 -12.63 -7.41 -8.94
N LYS A 77 -12.42 -8.16 -7.84
CA LYS A 77 -13.33 -9.23 -7.40
C LYS A 77 -14.69 -8.67 -7.00
N ARG A 78 -14.72 -7.62 -6.18
CA ARG A 78 -15.97 -6.99 -5.69
C ARG A 78 -16.76 -6.30 -6.80
N ALA A 79 -16.10 -5.69 -7.77
CA ALA A 79 -16.76 -5.03 -8.91
C ALA A 79 -17.54 -6.04 -9.79
N LYS A 80 -17.16 -7.32 -9.79
CA LYS A 80 -17.89 -8.39 -10.49
C LYS A 80 -19.18 -8.77 -9.78
N THR A 81 -19.22 -8.67 -8.45
CA THR A 81 -20.35 -9.08 -7.61
C THR A 81 -21.28 -7.94 -7.22
N LEU A 82 -21.09 -6.74 -7.80
CA LEU A 82 -21.97 -5.60 -7.56
C LEU A 82 -23.44 -5.95 -7.86
N PRO A 83 -24.40 -5.54 -7.01
CA PRO A 83 -25.81 -5.79 -7.24
C PRO A 83 -26.26 -5.24 -8.60
N LYS A 84 -26.99 -6.07 -9.35
CA LYS A 84 -27.53 -5.70 -10.67
C LYS A 84 -28.94 -5.12 -10.58
N ASN A 85 -29.70 -5.52 -9.56
CA ASN A 85 -31.09 -5.14 -9.31
C ASN A 85 -31.21 -3.83 -8.51
N VAL A 86 -30.59 -2.76 -8.99
CA VAL A 86 -30.70 -1.43 -8.35
C VAL A 86 -31.84 -0.65 -8.97
N ARG A 87 -32.75 -0.11 -8.15
CA ARG A 87 -33.86 0.75 -8.60
C ARG A 87 -33.30 1.93 -9.40
N SER A 88 -33.87 2.14 -10.59
CA SER A 88 -33.53 3.31 -11.42
C SER A 88 -34.24 4.57 -10.90
N TYR A 89 -33.46 5.61 -10.62
CA TYR A 89 -33.92 6.98 -10.36
C TYR A 89 -32.79 7.97 -10.68
N VAL A 90 -33.04 9.28 -10.56
CA VAL A 90 -32.07 10.34 -10.92
C VAL A 90 -30.68 10.14 -10.29
N GLY A 91 -30.62 9.68 -9.04
CA GLY A 91 -29.35 9.42 -8.33
C GLY A 91 -28.56 8.21 -8.83
N THR A 92 -29.17 7.31 -9.62
CA THR A 92 -28.49 6.13 -10.19
C THR A 92 -28.18 6.27 -11.67
N PHE A 93 -28.47 7.44 -12.28
CA PHE A 93 -28.30 7.67 -13.72
C PHE A 93 -26.89 7.31 -14.21
N ASN A 94 -25.86 7.69 -13.45
CA ASN A 94 -24.46 7.43 -13.81
C ASN A 94 -23.91 6.08 -13.33
N ARG A 95 -24.73 5.23 -12.71
CA ARG A 95 -24.23 4.03 -12.00
C ARG A 95 -23.51 3.07 -12.94
N THR A 96 -24.14 2.70 -14.06
CA THR A 96 -23.58 1.73 -15.02
C THR A 96 -22.24 2.20 -15.57
N SER A 97 -22.19 3.42 -16.13
CA SER A 97 -20.97 3.99 -16.69
C SER A 97 -19.88 4.23 -15.64
N SER A 98 -20.25 4.46 -14.37
CA SER A 98 -19.25 4.57 -13.28
C SER A 98 -18.64 3.22 -12.92
N ILE A 99 -19.43 2.13 -12.98
CA ILE A 99 -18.96 0.77 -12.76
C ILE A 99 -18.07 0.30 -13.92
N GLU A 100 -18.45 0.61 -15.16
CA GLU A 100 -17.65 0.30 -16.35
C GLU A 100 -16.29 1.02 -16.29
N ARG A 101 -16.28 2.34 -16.10
CA ARG A 101 -15.03 3.11 -15.93
C ARG A 101 -14.17 2.61 -14.78
N LEU A 102 -14.78 2.12 -13.69
CA LEU A 102 -14.04 1.51 -12.60
C LEU A 102 -13.39 0.19 -13.04
N ARG A 103 -14.11 -0.66 -13.78
CA ARG A 103 -13.57 -1.92 -14.29
C ARG A 103 -12.42 -1.69 -15.27
N ASP A 104 -12.53 -0.69 -16.13
CA ASP A 104 -11.49 -0.34 -17.12
C ASP A 104 -10.21 0.13 -16.41
N ARG A 105 -10.31 1.12 -15.51
CA ARG A 105 -9.17 1.58 -14.69
C ARG A 105 -8.54 0.49 -13.83
N LEU A 106 -9.34 -0.50 -13.42
CA LEU A 106 -8.82 -1.63 -12.68
C LEU A 106 -8.13 -2.62 -13.62
N ALA A 107 -8.50 -2.75 -14.89
CA ALA A 107 -7.84 -3.60 -15.88
C ALA A 107 -6.53 -2.99 -16.40
N GLU A 108 -6.48 -1.67 -16.52
CA GLU A 108 -5.27 -0.91 -16.86
C GLU A 108 -4.25 -0.97 -15.70
N GLY A 109 -3.14 -1.69 -15.90
CA GLY A 109 -2.06 -1.81 -14.90
C GLY A 109 -1.42 -3.18 -14.74
N ASP A 110 -1.75 -4.15 -15.60
CA ASP A 110 -0.98 -5.41 -15.71
C ASP A 110 0.16 -5.30 -16.76
N GLY A 111 0.30 -4.14 -17.42
CA GLY A 111 1.36 -3.83 -18.39
C GLY A 111 2.47 -3.00 -17.76
N THR A 112 3.60 -3.65 -17.49
CA THR A 112 4.98 -3.15 -17.64
C THR A 112 5.14 -1.64 -17.88
N GLU A 113 5.48 -0.91 -16.83
CA GLU A 113 6.45 0.20 -16.97
C GLU A 113 7.82 -0.45 -17.20
N GLU A 114 8.13 -0.75 -18.46
CA GLU A 114 9.51 -1.00 -18.89
C GLU A 114 10.28 0.33 -18.81
N TYR A 115 11.34 0.29 -17.99
CA TYR A 115 12.39 1.27 -17.80
C TYR A 115 12.66 2.17 -19.02
N GLY A 116 12.50 3.49 -18.83
CA GLY A 116 13.04 4.50 -19.74
C GLY A 116 14.37 5.07 -19.25
N GLY A 117 15.40 4.95 -20.10
CA GLY A 117 16.53 5.89 -20.19
C GLY A 117 17.73 5.64 -19.29
#